data_AF-A0A2U3Y5F5-F1
#
_entry.id   AF-A0A2U3Y5F5-F1
#
_cell.length_a   1.000
_cell.length_b   1.000
_cell.length_c   1.000
_cell.angle_alpha   90.00
_cell.angle_beta   90.00
_cell.angle_gamma   90.00
#
_symmetry.space_group_name_H-M   'P 1'
#
loop_
_entity.id
_entity.type
_entity.pdbx_description
1 polymer ?
#
loop_
_entity_poly.entity_id
_entity_poly.type
_entity_poly.pdbx_seq_one_letter_code
_entity_poly.pdbx_strand_id
1 'polypeptide(L)'
;MNSSLQPRASSWRRAATILLAASWVRPSPAAPSLPPEGFRLLLLQRSENQGFLPGAHVFPGGVQNTADCSADWLRLFAPHHQPPLFGLGPARSRPASFPGLPDAADDEDAAALPDDVAARICAIRETFEEAGII
;
A
#
# COMPACT_ATOMS: atom_id res chain seq x y z
N MET A 1 9.86 29.06 11.70
CA MET A 1 8.52 28.68 12.21
C MET A 1 8.47 27.17 12.18
N ASN A 2 8.76 26.52 13.31
CA ASN A 2 8.75 25.05 13.42
C ASN A 2 7.32 24.61 13.73
N SER A 3 6.58 24.16 12.72
CA SER A 3 5.36 23.38 12.92
C SER A 3 5.78 22.02 13.44
N SER A 4 5.58 21.81 14.74
CA SER A 4 5.64 20.49 15.36
C SER A 4 4.49 19.67 14.79
N LEU A 5 4.80 18.62 14.05
CA LEU A 5 3.84 17.63 13.59
C LEU A 5 3.25 16.94 14.82
N GLN A 6 2.05 17.36 15.25
CA GLN A 6 1.35 16.68 16.35
C GLN A 6 0.98 15.26 15.89
N PRO A 7 1.19 14.23 16.72
CA PRO A 7 0.74 12.88 16.40
C PRO A 7 -0.79 12.86 16.37
N ARG A 8 -1.39 12.44 15.25
CA ARG A 8 -2.85 12.25 15.12
C ARG A 8 -3.32 11.23 16.16
N ALA A 9 -4.23 11.63 17.05
CA ALA A 9 -4.75 10.81 18.15
C ALA A 9 -5.74 9.74 17.64
N SER A 10 -5.23 8.64 17.11
CA SER A 10 -5.98 7.40 16.92
C SER A 10 -5.18 6.25 17.51
N SER A 11 -5.82 5.38 18.29
CA SER A 11 -5.19 4.14 18.78
C SER A 11 -4.94 3.13 17.67
N TRP A 12 -5.42 3.39 16.46
CA TRP A 12 -5.31 2.52 15.31
C TRP A 12 -4.02 2.79 14.54
N ARG A 13 -3.19 1.77 14.39
CA ARG A 13 -2.03 1.82 13.51
C ARG A 13 -2.51 1.70 12.06
N ARG A 14 -2.31 2.74 11.27
CA ARG A 14 -2.50 2.68 9.81
C ARG A 14 -1.43 1.75 9.23
N ALA A 15 -1.85 0.86 8.34
CA ALA A 15 -1.00 -0.14 7.72
C ALA A 15 -1.49 -0.40 6.30
N ALA A 16 -0.59 -0.85 5.43
CA ALA A 16 -0.92 -1.22 4.07
C ALA A 16 -0.20 -2.51 3.68
N THR A 17 -0.83 -3.28 2.79
CA THR A 17 -0.30 -4.53 2.25
C THR A 17 -0.54 -4.59 0.75
N ILE A 18 0.34 -5.26 0.01
CA ILE A 18 0.20 -5.48 -1.42
C ILE A 18 0.01 -6.96 -1.74
N LEU A 19 -0.91 -7.24 -2.65
CA LEU A 19 -1.09 -8.58 -3.22
C LEU A 19 -0.43 -8.60 -4.61
N LEU A 20 0.75 -9.21 -4.69
CA LEU A 20 1.46 -9.40 -5.95
C LEU A 20 1.03 -10.72 -6.58
N ALA A 21 0.41 -10.63 -7.75
CA ALA A 21 -0.06 -11.77 -8.53
C ALA A 21 0.66 -11.86 -9.87
N ALA A 22 1.15 -13.05 -10.20
CA ALA A 22 1.71 -13.34 -11.53
C ALA A 22 0.89 -14.45 -12.19
N SER A 23 0.59 -14.29 -13.48
CA SER A 23 -0.05 -15.34 -14.28
C SER A 23 0.84 -16.58 -14.30
N TRP A 24 0.25 -17.75 -14.08
CA TRP A 24 0.97 -19.01 -14.12
C TRP A 24 0.39 -19.93 -15.19
N VAL A 25 1.22 -20.29 -16.17
CA VAL A 25 0.90 -21.36 -17.11
C VAL A 25 1.45 -22.65 -16.52
N ARG A 26 0.57 -23.63 -16.27
CA ARG A 26 1.01 -24.94 -15.80
C ARG A 26 1.60 -25.69 -17.01
N PRO A 27 2.89 -26.08 -17.02
CA PRO A 27 3.44 -26.84 -18.13
C PRO A 27 2.73 -28.19 -18.19
N SER A 28 1.91 -28.42 -19.22
CA SER A 28 1.29 -29.71 -19.50
C SER A 28 1.93 -30.29 -20.76
N PRO A 29 2.60 -31.46 -20.68
CA PRO A 29 3.25 -32.06 -21.85
C PRO A 29 2.27 -32.57 -22.93
N ALA A 30 0.95 -32.50 -22.71
CA ALA A 30 -0.05 -33.14 -23.58
C ALA A 30 -1.17 -32.21 -24.09
N ALA A 31 -1.13 -30.90 -23.85
CA ALA A 31 -2.22 -29.99 -24.24
C ALA A 31 -1.74 -28.81 -25.12
N PRO A 32 -2.50 -28.41 -26.16
CA PRO A 32 -2.26 -27.15 -26.86
C PRO A 32 -2.31 -25.98 -25.86
N SER A 33 -1.56 -24.91 -26.13
CA SER A 33 -1.40 -23.75 -25.25
C SER A 33 -2.75 -23.12 -24.86
N LEU A 34 -3.28 -23.50 -23.71
CA LEU A 34 -4.44 -22.87 -23.08
C LEU A 34 -4.02 -21.54 -22.44
N PRO A 35 -4.93 -20.56 -22.30
CA PRO A 35 -4.67 -19.36 -21.51
C PRO A 35 -4.27 -19.75 -20.06
N PRO A 36 -3.47 -18.93 -19.36
CA PRO A 36 -2.97 -19.25 -18.03
C PRO A 36 -4.12 -19.65 -17.09
N GLU A 37 -4.02 -20.85 -16.51
CA GLU A 37 -5.07 -21.47 -15.70
C GLU A 37 -5.12 -20.94 -14.25
N GLY A 38 -4.32 -19.94 -13.90
CA GLY A 38 -4.37 -19.32 -12.57
C GLY A 38 -3.28 -18.29 -12.29
N PHE A 39 -3.25 -17.84 -11.03
CA PHE A 39 -2.26 -16.90 -10.51
C PHE A 39 -1.43 -17.55 -9.41
N ARG A 40 -0.15 -17.16 -9.34
CA ARG A 40 0.68 -17.33 -8.14
C ARG A 40 0.73 -16.03 -7.39
N LEU A 41 0.60 -16.11 -6.08
CA LEU A 41 0.70 -14.97 -5.18
C LEU A 41 2.04 -15.02 -4.45
N LEU A 42 2.65 -13.86 -4.24
CA LEU A 42 3.78 -13.74 -3.32
C LEU A 42 3.26 -13.71 -1.88
N LEU A 43 3.78 -14.60 -1.04
CA LEU A 43 3.63 -14.54 0.41
C LEU A 43 5.00 -14.61 1.05
N LEU A 44 5.13 -13.98 2.21
CA LEU A 44 6.31 -14.04 3.08
C LEU A 44 5.99 -14.85 4.32
N GLN A 45 6.94 -15.65 4.76
CA GLN A 45 6.85 -16.32 6.05
C GLN A 45 7.47 -15.42 7.12
N ARG A 46 6.68 -15.07 8.14
CA ARG A 46 7.16 -14.27 9.27
C ARG A 46 8.19 -15.05 10.08
N SER A 47 9.23 -14.35 10.55
CA SER A 47 10.22 -14.94 11.46
C SER A 47 9.56 -15.46 12.74
N GLU A 48 10.03 -16.60 13.22
CA GLU A 48 9.57 -17.21 14.49
C GLU A 48 9.82 -16.32 15.72
N ASN A 49 10.75 -15.37 15.61
CA ASN A 49 11.08 -14.43 16.69
C ASN A 49 10.14 -13.21 16.75
N GLN A 50 9.12 -13.13 15.89
CA GLN A 50 8.16 -12.03 15.87
C GLN A 50 7.12 -12.18 16.99
N GLY A 51 6.88 -11.09 17.74
CA GLY A 51 5.91 -11.09 18.84
C GLY A 51 4.43 -11.18 18.42
N PHE A 52 4.14 -11.09 17.13
CA PHE A 52 2.79 -11.19 16.57
C PHE A 52 2.80 -12.07 15.32
N LEU A 53 1.96 -13.11 15.31
CA LEU A 53 1.84 -14.11 14.23
C LEU A 53 3.18 -14.69 13.75
N PRO A 54 4.00 -15.30 14.64
CA PRO A 54 5.22 -15.99 14.23
C PRO A 54 4.92 -17.15 13.26
N GLY A 55 5.80 -17.38 12.29
CA GLY A 55 5.68 -18.48 11.31
C GLY A 55 4.53 -18.36 10.29
N ALA A 56 3.66 -17.36 10.42
CA ALA A 56 2.53 -17.17 9.53
C ALA A 56 2.96 -16.73 8.12
N HIS A 57 2.23 -17.20 7.11
CA HIS A 57 2.35 -16.71 5.74
C HIS A 57 1.46 -15.48 5.57
N VAL A 58 2.06 -14.37 5.18
CA VAL A 58 1.38 -13.07 5.02
C VAL A 58 1.73 -12.46 3.67
N PHE A 59 0.91 -11.52 3.21
CA PHE A 59 1.32 -10.63 2.13
C PHE A 59 2.35 -9.63 2.66
N PRO A 60 3.29 -9.16 1.82
CA PRO A 60 4.21 -8.10 2.20
C PRO A 60 3.43 -6.85 2.63
N GLY A 61 3.90 -6.18 3.67
CA GLY A 61 3.23 -5.00 4.18
C GLY A 61 3.50 -4.74 5.66
N GLY A 62 3.10 -3.56 6.09
CA GLY A 62 3.44 -3.10 7.42
C GLY A 62 2.78 -1.79 7.78
N VAL A 63 3.29 -1.20 8.87
CA VAL A 63 2.74 0.02 9.45
C VAL A 63 3.23 1.22 8.65
N GLN A 64 2.33 2.17 8.42
CA GLN A 64 2.66 3.40 7.71
C GLN A 64 3.70 4.23 8.47
N ASN A 65 4.71 4.70 7.74
CA ASN A 65 5.73 5.62 8.23
C ASN A 65 5.32 7.07 7.90
N THR A 66 5.78 8.06 8.67
CA THR A 66 5.55 9.48 8.36
C THR A 66 6.11 9.88 6.99
N ALA A 67 7.18 9.23 6.53
CA ALA A 67 7.74 9.44 5.20
C ALA A 67 6.77 9.03 4.07
N ASP A 68 5.86 8.09 4.31
CA ASP A 68 4.88 7.65 3.31
C ASP A 68 3.82 8.72 3.04
N CYS A 69 3.62 9.66 3.97
CA CYS A 69 2.68 10.77 3.87
C CYS A 69 3.35 12.10 3.45
N SER A 70 4.65 12.09 3.16
CA SER A 70 5.39 13.34 2.89
C SER A 70 4.84 14.07 1.66
N ALA A 71 4.65 15.38 1.77
CA ALA A 71 4.30 16.22 0.62
C ALA A 71 5.41 16.28 -0.44
N ASP A 72 6.64 15.88 -0.11
CA ASP A 72 7.74 15.80 -1.08
C ASP A 72 7.45 14.83 -2.23
N TRP A 73 6.62 13.81 -1.98
CA TRP A 73 6.16 12.87 -3.02
C TRP A 73 5.40 13.58 -4.15
N LEU A 74 4.66 14.65 -3.86
CA LEU A 74 3.93 15.42 -4.88
C LEU A 74 4.89 16.04 -5.91
N ARG A 75 6.09 16.44 -5.48
CA ARG A 75 7.12 16.98 -6.38
C ARG A 75 7.66 15.89 -7.31
N LEU A 76 7.85 14.68 -6.80
CA LEU A 76 8.29 13.52 -7.59
C LEU A 76 7.22 13.08 -8.58
N PHE A 77 5.94 13.19 -8.22
CA PHE A 77 4.83 12.81 -9.08
C PHE A 77 4.40 13.90 -10.07
N ALA A 78 4.85 15.15 -9.91
CA ALA A 78 4.50 16.26 -10.80
C ALA A 78 4.58 15.94 -12.32
N PRO A 79 5.62 15.25 -12.82
CA PRO A 79 5.70 14.85 -14.23
C PRO A 79 4.62 13.85 -14.66
N HIS A 80 4.01 13.14 -13.72
CA HIS A 80 3.04 12.06 -13.90
C HIS A 80 1.59 12.50 -13.61
N HIS A 81 1.33 13.81 -13.53
CA HIS A 81 -0.01 14.40 -13.33
C HIS A 81 -0.93 14.29 -14.56
N GLN A 82 -0.53 13.58 -15.60
CA GLN A 82 -1.40 13.25 -16.73
C GLN A 82 -2.12 11.91 -16.47
N PRO A 83 -3.26 11.64 -17.13
CA PRO A 83 -3.92 10.35 -17.05
C PRO A 83 -2.93 9.19 -17.23
N PRO A 84 -2.97 8.16 -16.37
CA PRO A 84 -4.08 7.78 -15.48
C PRO A 84 -4.10 8.43 -14.08
N LEU A 85 -3.33 9.50 -13.83
CA LEU A 85 -3.28 10.27 -12.57
C LEU A 85 -2.85 9.52 -11.30
N PHE A 86 -2.73 8.19 -11.32
CA PHE A 86 -2.22 7.35 -10.22
C PHE A 86 -2.84 7.62 -8.84
N GLY A 87 -4.08 8.13 -8.79
CA GLY A 87 -4.76 8.52 -7.55
C GLY A 87 -4.46 9.93 -7.02
N LEU A 88 -3.69 10.73 -7.78
CA LEU A 88 -3.43 12.16 -7.54
C LEU A 88 -4.56 13.06 -8.10
N GLY A 89 -5.66 12.45 -8.56
CA GLY A 89 -6.87 13.18 -8.92
C GLY A 89 -7.61 13.69 -7.68
N PRO A 90 -8.65 14.53 -7.86
CA PRO A 90 -9.46 15.00 -6.75
C PRO A 90 -9.98 13.82 -5.92
N ALA A 91 -10.00 13.99 -4.60
CA ALA A 91 -10.41 12.96 -3.65
C ALA A 91 -11.73 12.34 -4.12
N ARG A 92 -11.71 11.06 -4.46
CA ARG A 92 -12.93 10.33 -4.81
C ARG A 92 -13.77 10.28 -3.53
N SER A 93 -15.04 10.66 -3.63
CA SER A 93 -16.00 10.55 -2.53
C SER A 93 -15.97 9.12 -2.01
N ARG A 94 -15.34 8.91 -0.85
CA ARG A 94 -15.19 7.58 -0.28
C ARG A 94 -16.56 7.20 0.29
N PRO A 95 -17.14 6.05 -0.08
CA PRO A 95 -18.27 5.51 0.68
C PRO A 95 -17.80 5.40 2.14
N ALA A 96 -18.61 5.90 3.08
CA ALA A 96 -18.29 5.85 4.51
C ALA A 96 -17.72 4.47 4.87
N SER A 97 -16.45 4.42 5.27
CA SER A 97 -15.75 3.16 5.46
C SER A 97 -16.45 2.37 6.56
N PHE A 98 -17.06 1.24 6.23
CA PHE A 98 -17.65 0.33 7.20
C PHE A 98 -16.61 -0.72 7.62
N PRO A 99 -16.42 -1.01 8.92
CA PRO A 99 -16.98 -0.31 10.08
C PRO A 99 -16.24 1.02 10.30
N GLY A 100 -16.99 2.08 10.61
CA GLY A 100 -16.54 3.48 10.70
C GLY A 100 -15.17 3.67 11.32
N LEU A 101 -14.12 3.69 10.49
CA LEU A 101 -12.84 4.28 10.88
C LEU A 101 -13.08 5.79 10.97
N PRO A 102 -12.73 6.44 12.09
CA PRO A 102 -12.76 7.89 12.13
C PRO A 102 -11.84 8.38 11.02
N ASP A 103 -12.41 9.05 10.01
CA ASP A 103 -11.63 9.84 9.07
C ASP A 103 -10.80 10.78 9.94
N ALA A 104 -9.49 10.68 9.82
CA ALA A 104 -8.57 11.30 10.76
C ALA A 104 -8.52 12.79 10.46
N ALA A 105 -9.61 13.53 10.69
CA ALA A 105 -9.85 14.89 10.26
C ALA A 105 -9.61 15.08 8.75
N ASP A 106 -10.65 15.53 8.06
CA ASP A 106 -10.50 16.22 6.79
C ASP A 106 -9.62 17.46 7.03
N ASP A 107 -8.30 17.27 7.12
CA ASP A 107 -7.39 18.38 6.87
C ASP A 107 -7.55 18.64 5.38
N GLU A 108 -8.40 19.63 5.06
CA GLU A 108 -8.54 20.27 3.76
C GLU A 108 -7.23 20.99 3.34
N ASP A 109 -6.08 20.45 3.71
CA ASP A 109 -4.81 20.93 3.24
C ASP A 109 -4.65 20.37 1.82
N ALA A 110 -5.08 21.15 0.82
CA ALA A 110 -5.01 20.79 -0.59
C ALA A 110 -3.57 20.43 -1.05
N ALA A 111 -2.56 20.75 -0.24
CA ALA A 111 -1.16 20.40 -0.45
C ALA A 111 -0.74 19.04 0.16
N ALA A 112 -1.62 18.35 0.89
CA ALA A 112 -1.32 17.05 1.49
C ALA A 112 -1.41 15.91 0.46
N LEU A 113 -0.57 14.90 0.62
CA LEU A 113 -0.63 13.69 -0.19
C LEU A 113 -1.92 12.89 0.16
N PRO A 114 -2.71 12.45 -0.82
CA PRO A 114 -3.92 11.66 -0.53
C PRO A 114 -3.61 10.38 0.26
N ASP A 115 -4.48 10.04 1.21
CA ASP A 115 -4.30 8.88 2.12
C ASP A 115 -4.14 7.54 1.35
N ASP A 116 -4.86 7.36 0.23
CA ASP A 116 -4.75 6.16 -0.61
C ASP A 116 -3.42 6.10 -1.39
N VAL A 117 -2.85 7.25 -1.77
CA VAL A 117 -1.50 7.34 -2.34
C VAL A 117 -0.47 7.00 -1.27
N ALA A 118 -0.60 7.56 -0.08
CA ALA A 118 0.30 7.28 1.04
C ALA A 118 0.27 5.80 1.46
N ALA A 119 -0.91 5.16 1.46
CA ALA A 119 -1.05 3.73 1.71
C ALA A 119 -0.36 2.86 0.64
N ARG A 120 -0.42 3.26 -0.64
CA ARG A 120 0.29 2.56 -1.73
C ARG A 120 1.80 2.67 -1.60
N ILE A 121 2.30 3.85 -1.25
CA ILE A 121 3.73 4.07 -0.98
C ILE A 121 4.19 3.18 0.17
N CYS A 122 3.43 3.16 1.28
CA CYS A 122 3.69 2.28 2.41
C CYS A 122 3.79 0.81 1.97
N ALA A 123 2.81 0.30 1.23
CA ALA A 123 2.83 -1.09 0.79
C ALA A 123 4.04 -1.42 -0.11
N ILE A 124 4.41 -0.51 -1.01
CA ILE A 124 5.58 -0.68 -1.89
C ILE A 124 6.88 -0.66 -1.08
N ARG A 125 7.04 0.30 -0.17
CA ARG A 125 8.22 0.42 0.70
C ARG A 125 8.41 -0.84 1.54
N GLU A 126 7.36 -1.30 2.23
CA GLU A 126 7.41 -2.52 3.03
C GLU A 126 7.74 -3.75 2.17
N THR A 127 7.20 -3.84 0.96
CA THR A 127 7.52 -4.94 0.03
C THR A 127 9.00 -4.95 -0.37
N PHE A 128 9.57 -3.77 -0.62
CA PHE A 128 11.00 -3.65 -0.90
C PHE A 128 11.84 -4.06 0.32
N GLU A 129 11.48 -3.56 1.51
CA GLU A 129 12.20 -3.85 2.76
C GLU A 129 12.16 -5.35 3.13
N GLU A 130 11.02 -6.03 2.92
CA GLU A 130 10.85 -7.43 3.33
C GLU A 130 11.25 -8.45 2.25
N ALA A 131 11.05 -8.13 0.96
CA ALA A 131 11.24 -9.07 -0.14
C ALA A 131 12.32 -8.65 -1.16
N GLY A 132 12.80 -7.39 -1.12
CA GLY A 132 13.78 -6.87 -2.08
C GLY A 132 13.23 -6.66 -3.50
N ILE A 133 11.91 -6.54 -3.66
CA ILE A 133 11.23 -6.39 -4.96
C ILE A 133 10.73 -4.95 -5.13
N ILE A 134 10.98 -4.36 -6.31
CA ILE A 134 10.40 -3.10 -6.82
C ILE A 134 9.95 -3.31 -8.27
#